data_AF-A0A1B8CBY8-F1
#
_entry.id   AF-A0A1B8CBY8-F1
#
_cell.length_a   1.000
_cell.length_b   1.000
_cell.length_c   1.000
_cell.angle_alpha   90.00
_cell.angle_beta   90.00
_cell.angle_gamma   90.00
#
_symmetry.space_group_name_H-M   'P 1'
#
loop_
_entity.id
_entity.type
_entity.pdbx_description
1 polymer ?
#
loop_
_entity_poly.entity_id
_entity_poly.type
_entity_poly.pdbx_seq_one_letter_code
_entity_poly.pdbx_strand_id
1 'polypeptide(L)'
;MASTRSEVIKSKPIGDGLNVFRDSFNSLCKELGVSYSVDGLQQIDDEGLQNSALDLISALQIPPASRILPSNIGNKNFFGDLSRLNSAVNSDDFDINRVTPLLKAVINNESDDIIWDKAYAAVTEFTPPP
;
A
#
# COMPACT_ATOMS: atom_id res chain seq x y z
N MET A 1 -0.56 -23.23 -16.66
CA MET A 1 -0.97 -23.25 -15.23
C MET A 1 -0.82 -21.84 -14.70
N ALA A 2 -1.84 -21.29 -14.04
CA ALA A 2 -1.70 -20.00 -13.36
C ALA A 2 -0.82 -20.21 -12.13
N SER A 3 0.22 -19.39 -11.96
CA SER A 3 1.05 -19.42 -10.75
C SER A 3 0.20 -18.98 -9.55
N THR A 4 0.39 -19.65 -8.42
CA THR A 4 -0.22 -19.24 -7.15
C THR A 4 0.38 -17.90 -6.71
N ARG A 5 -0.37 -17.15 -5.89
CA ARG A 5 0.10 -15.87 -5.34
C ARG A 5 1.46 -15.98 -4.67
N SER A 6 1.66 -16.99 -3.82
CA SER A 6 2.92 -17.20 -3.11
C SER A 6 4.10 -17.48 -4.06
N GLU A 7 3.87 -18.21 -5.16
CA GLU A 7 4.91 -18.43 -6.18
C GLU A 7 5.30 -17.14 -6.91
N VAL A 8 4.32 -16.28 -7.21
CA VAL A 8 4.59 -14.98 -7.83
C VAL A 8 5.41 -14.10 -6.89
N ILE A 9 5.01 -14.00 -5.61
CA ILE A 9 5.71 -13.20 -4.60
C ILE A 9 7.15 -13.69 -4.43
N LYS A 10 7.37 -15.00 -4.29
CA LYS A 10 8.72 -15.58 -4.16
C LYS A 10 9.60 -15.36 -5.39
N SER A 11 9.02 -15.43 -6.59
CA SER A 11 9.78 -15.28 -7.84
C SER A 11 9.99 -13.82 -8.28
N LYS A 12 9.14 -12.91 -7.79
CA LYS A 12 9.15 -11.47 -8.09
C LYS A 12 8.94 -10.68 -6.79
N PRO A 13 9.88 -10.75 -5.84
CA PRO A 13 9.74 -10.04 -4.56
C PRO A 13 9.68 -8.53 -4.77
N ILE A 14 9.13 -7.84 -3.78
CA ILE A 14 9.23 -6.39 -3.64
C ILE A 14 10.70 -6.02 -3.37
N GLY A 15 11.35 -6.76 -2.47
CA GLY A 15 12.73 -6.50 -2.06
C GLY A 15 12.92 -5.06 -1.58
N ASP A 16 13.92 -4.38 -2.12
CA ASP A 16 14.23 -2.98 -1.80
C ASP A 16 13.29 -1.96 -2.46
N GLY A 17 12.28 -2.41 -3.22
CA GLY A 17 11.39 -1.55 -4.00
C GLY A 17 10.59 -0.51 -3.20
N LEU A 18 10.49 -0.68 -1.87
CA LEU A 18 9.82 0.26 -0.98
C LEU A 18 10.78 1.14 -0.17
N ASN A 19 12.11 1.02 -0.35
CA ASN A 19 13.08 1.81 0.43
C ASN A 19 12.95 3.30 0.15
N VAL A 20 12.71 3.70 -1.11
CA VAL A 20 12.47 5.10 -1.47
C VAL A 20 11.27 5.67 -0.71
N PHE A 21 10.17 4.92 -0.63
CA PHE A 21 9.01 5.33 0.16
C PHE A 21 9.36 5.46 1.66
N ARG A 22 10.07 4.48 2.22
CA ARG A 22 10.48 4.51 3.65
C ARG A 22 11.37 5.71 3.96
N ASP A 23 12.30 6.03 3.07
CA ASP A 23 13.21 7.19 3.22
C ASP A 23 12.44 8.52 3.14
N SER A 24 11.48 8.63 2.21
CA SER A 24 10.58 9.79 2.12
C SER A 24 9.72 9.92 3.38
N PHE A 25 9.10 8.84 3.85
CA PHE A 25 8.28 8.85 5.05
C PHE A 25 9.09 9.20 6.32
N ASN A 26 10.32 8.69 6.43
CA ASN A 26 11.25 9.06 7.50
C ASN A 26 11.64 10.55 7.45
N SER A 27 11.78 11.12 6.26
CA SER A 27 12.06 12.54 6.09
C SER A 27 10.86 13.40 6.53
N LEU A 28 9.64 13.00 6.15
CA LEU A 28 8.40 13.63 6.63
C LEU A 28 8.28 13.58 8.16
N CYS A 29 8.55 12.43 8.77
CA CYS A 29 8.52 12.30 10.23
C CYS A 29 9.48 13.28 10.92
N LYS A 30 10.70 13.43 10.38
CA LYS A 30 11.70 14.37 10.90
C LYS A 30 11.27 15.83 10.75
N GLU A 31 10.65 16.18 9.62
CA GLU A 31 10.14 17.54 9.38
C GLU A 31 9.03 17.91 10.36
N LEU A 32 8.12 16.96 10.63
CA LEU A 32 7.02 17.14 11.58
C LEU A 32 7.45 17.00 13.05
N GLY A 33 8.71 16.62 13.32
CA GLY A 33 9.21 16.38 14.68
C GLY A 33 8.59 15.16 15.36
N VAL A 34 8.06 14.21 14.59
CA VAL A 34 7.42 12.98 15.09
C VAL A 34 8.36 11.78 14.94
N SER A 35 8.14 10.72 15.72
CA SER A 35 8.93 9.49 15.61
C SER A 35 8.60 8.74 14.32
N TYR A 36 9.62 8.19 13.63
CA TYR A 36 9.42 7.18 12.57
C TYR A 36 8.89 5.88 13.20
N SER A 37 7.57 5.77 13.30
CA SER A 37 6.88 4.64 13.93
C SER A 37 5.43 4.61 13.50
N VAL A 38 4.78 3.49 13.84
CA VAL A 38 3.32 3.35 13.70
C VAL A 38 2.56 4.41 14.53
N ASP A 39 3.09 4.81 15.68
CA ASP A 39 2.50 5.85 16.53
C ASP A 39 2.72 7.25 15.93
N GLY A 40 3.82 7.42 15.18
CA GLY A 40 4.07 8.62 14.38
C GLY A 40 2.99 8.87 13.33
N LEU A 41 2.43 7.82 12.72
CA LEU A 41 1.31 7.97 11.77
C LEU A 41 0.10 8.69 12.36
N GLN A 42 -0.16 8.53 13.67
CA GLN A 42 -1.30 9.16 14.33
C GLN A 42 -1.11 10.67 14.54
N GLN A 43 0.12 11.16 14.37
CA GLN A 43 0.49 12.57 14.54
C GLN A 43 0.60 13.30 13.20
N ILE A 44 0.51 12.58 12.08
CA ILE A 44 0.43 13.14 10.73
C ILE A 44 -1.03 13.51 10.47
N ASP A 45 -1.27 14.66 9.86
CA ASP A 45 -2.60 15.07 9.45
C ASP A 45 -3.14 14.22 8.30
N ASP A 46 -4.45 14.33 8.03
CA ASP A 46 -5.11 13.51 7.03
C ASP A 46 -4.53 13.73 5.62
N GLU A 47 -4.16 14.97 5.27
CA GLU A 47 -3.54 15.31 3.99
C GLU A 47 -2.15 14.67 3.85
N GLY A 48 -1.29 14.76 4.87
CA GLY A 48 0.02 14.12 4.87
C GLY A 48 -0.07 12.59 4.80
N LEU A 49 -1.06 12.01 5.47
CA LEU A 49 -1.32 10.58 5.44
C LEU A 49 -1.85 10.11 4.08
N GLN A 50 -2.71 10.90 3.45
CA GLN A 50 -3.24 10.67 2.10
C GLN A 50 -2.12 10.71 1.06
N ASN A 51 -1.25 11.74 1.11
CA ASN A 51 -0.08 11.85 0.25
C ASN A 51 0.87 10.66 0.44
N SER A 52 1.13 10.26 1.69
CA SER A 52 1.93 9.06 1.98
C SER A 52 1.31 7.79 1.41
N ALA A 53 -0.02 7.66 1.45
CA ALA A 53 -0.72 6.52 0.86
C ALA A 53 -0.59 6.50 -0.67
N LEU A 54 -0.70 7.65 -1.35
CA LEU A 54 -0.51 7.76 -2.80
C LEU A 54 0.91 7.35 -3.22
N ASP A 55 1.92 7.82 -2.50
CA ASP A 55 3.33 7.45 -2.75
C ASP A 55 3.56 5.95 -2.56
N LEU A 56 2.98 5.38 -1.49
CA LEU A 56 3.09 3.96 -1.22
C LEU A 56 2.41 3.10 -2.31
N ILE A 57 1.19 3.46 -2.71
CA ILE A 57 0.46 2.71 -3.74
C ILE A 57 1.20 2.79 -5.08
N SER A 58 1.76 3.95 -5.40
CA SER A 58 2.60 4.15 -6.59
C SER A 58 3.86 3.27 -6.53
N ALA A 59 4.52 3.19 -5.36
CA ALA A 59 5.68 2.33 -5.18
C ALA A 59 5.32 0.84 -5.33
N LEU A 60 4.15 0.39 -4.82
CA LEU A 60 3.66 -0.98 -4.98
C LEU A 60 3.29 -1.34 -6.42
N GLN A 61 3.05 -0.37 -7.29
CA GLN A 61 2.83 -0.61 -8.72
C GLN A 61 4.13 -0.94 -9.48
N ILE A 62 5.29 -0.54 -8.97
CA ILE A 62 6.59 -0.70 -9.65
C ILE A 62 7.00 -2.18 -9.80
N PRO A 63 7.00 -3.01 -8.72
CA PRO A 63 7.45 -4.39 -8.78
C PRO A 63 6.74 -5.22 -9.87
N PRO A 64 7.43 -6.16 -10.54
CA PRO A 64 6.81 -7.01 -11.55
C PRO A 64 5.61 -7.82 -11.04
N ALA A 65 5.59 -8.17 -9.75
CA ALA A 65 4.50 -8.90 -9.12
C ALA A 65 3.16 -8.21 -9.30
N SER A 66 3.08 -6.87 -9.24
CA SER A 66 1.82 -6.12 -9.39
C SER A 66 1.10 -6.45 -10.72
N ARG A 67 1.87 -6.69 -11.79
CA ARG A 67 1.35 -6.95 -13.13
C ARG A 67 0.96 -8.42 -13.36
N ILE A 68 1.41 -9.31 -12.49
CA ILE A 68 1.21 -10.77 -12.58
C ILE A 68 0.15 -11.24 -11.59
N LEU A 69 0.13 -10.64 -10.41
CA LEU A 69 -0.81 -10.94 -9.33
C LEU A 69 -2.27 -10.76 -9.82
N PRO A 70 -3.16 -11.71 -9.48
CA PRO A 70 -4.55 -11.65 -9.92
C PRO A 70 -5.27 -10.46 -9.26
N SER A 71 -6.23 -9.88 -9.97
CA SER A 71 -7.12 -8.87 -9.39
C SER A 71 -8.07 -9.51 -8.37
N ASN A 72 -8.45 -8.74 -7.35
CA ASN A 72 -9.50 -9.10 -6.39
C ASN A 72 -10.86 -8.46 -6.69
N ILE A 73 -10.89 -7.41 -7.53
CA ILE A 73 -12.08 -6.60 -7.80
C ILE A 73 -12.45 -6.54 -9.30
N GLY A 74 -11.96 -7.49 -10.09
CA GLY A 74 -12.36 -7.69 -11.49
C GLY A 74 -11.55 -6.93 -12.54
N ASN A 75 -10.44 -6.29 -12.17
CA ASN A 75 -9.48 -5.73 -13.13
C ASN A 75 -8.62 -6.83 -13.79
N LYS A 76 -7.79 -6.43 -14.76
CA LYS A 76 -6.86 -7.34 -15.45
C LYS A 76 -5.85 -8.02 -14.49
N ASN A 77 -5.36 -7.28 -13.51
CA ASN A 77 -4.35 -7.70 -12.53
C ASN A 77 -4.34 -6.75 -11.34
N PHE A 78 -3.52 -7.06 -10.35
CA PHE A 78 -3.43 -6.27 -9.12
C PHE A 78 -2.90 -4.84 -9.35
N PHE A 79 -2.10 -4.60 -10.39
CA PHE A 79 -1.72 -3.25 -10.82
C PHE A 79 -2.95 -2.38 -11.09
N GLY A 80 -3.97 -2.92 -11.79
CA GLY A 80 -5.22 -2.20 -12.03
C GLY A 80 -6.02 -1.93 -10.75
N ASP A 81 -6.01 -2.88 -9.80
CA ASP A 81 -6.64 -2.68 -8.48
C ASP A 81 -5.96 -1.55 -7.71
N LEU A 82 -4.63 -1.54 -7.70
CA LEU A 82 -3.84 -0.47 -7.10
C LEU A 82 -4.10 0.87 -7.80
N SER A 83 -4.25 0.92 -9.12
CA SER A 83 -4.59 2.16 -9.83
C SER A 83 -5.96 2.70 -9.40
N ARG A 84 -6.96 1.81 -9.24
CA ARG A 84 -8.28 2.21 -8.73
C ARG A 84 -8.21 2.69 -7.29
N LEU A 85 -7.46 2.00 -6.43
CA LEU A 85 -7.24 2.44 -5.04
C LEU A 85 -6.54 3.80 -5.01
N ASN A 86 -5.52 4.02 -5.84
CA ASN A 86 -4.81 5.31 -5.90
C ASN A 86 -5.76 6.46 -6.27
N SER A 87 -6.65 6.24 -7.24
CA SER A 87 -7.68 7.21 -7.61
C SER A 87 -8.67 7.45 -6.47
N ALA A 88 -9.05 6.42 -5.73
CA ALA A 88 -9.96 6.55 -4.59
C ALA A 88 -9.31 7.30 -3.43
N VAL A 89 -8.04 7.03 -3.14
CA VAL A 89 -7.27 7.75 -2.11
C VAL A 89 -7.21 9.24 -2.42
N ASN A 90 -7.11 9.64 -3.68
CA ASN A 90 -7.08 11.05 -4.08
C ASN A 90 -8.46 11.76 -4.03
N SER A 91 -9.50 11.10 -3.50
CA SER A 91 -10.83 11.68 -3.31
C SER A 91 -10.96 12.32 -1.91
N ASP A 92 -11.74 13.39 -1.81
CA ASP A 92 -11.98 14.11 -0.54
C ASP A 92 -12.73 13.25 0.50
N ASP A 93 -13.48 12.24 0.06
CA ASP A 93 -14.32 11.38 0.90
C ASP A 93 -13.67 10.02 1.25
N PHE A 94 -12.37 9.88 0.97
CA PHE A 94 -11.68 8.62 1.22
C PHE A 94 -11.49 8.33 2.71
N ASP A 95 -11.94 7.16 3.16
CA ASP A 95 -11.63 6.67 4.50
C ASP A 95 -10.18 6.16 4.58
N ILE A 96 -9.28 7.02 5.09
CA ILE A 96 -7.85 6.73 5.22
C ILE A 96 -7.55 5.50 6.09
N ASN A 97 -8.47 5.12 7.00
CA ASN A 97 -8.31 3.93 7.83
C ASN A 97 -8.23 2.64 7.00
N ARG A 98 -8.72 2.66 5.74
CA ARG A 98 -8.62 1.53 4.81
C ARG A 98 -7.19 1.22 4.39
N VAL A 99 -6.32 2.24 4.28
CA VAL A 99 -4.91 2.08 3.87
C VAL A 99 -3.94 2.11 5.05
N THR A 100 -4.38 2.56 6.23
CA THR A 100 -3.56 2.57 7.44
C THR A 100 -2.92 1.20 7.76
N PRO A 101 -3.59 0.04 7.67
CA PRO A 101 -2.95 -1.25 7.90
C PRO A 101 -1.80 -1.56 6.93
N LEU A 102 -1.90 -1.08 5.69
CA LEU A 102 -0.86 -1.25 4.67
C LEU A 102 0.35 -0.35 4.97
N LEU A 103 0.13 0.92 5.32
CA LEU A 103 1.18 1.83 5.75
C LEU A 103 1.98 1.25 6.93
N LYS A 104 1.27 0.75 7.95
CA LYS A 104 1.89 0.13 9.14
C LYS A 104 2.77 -1.06 8.78
N ALA A 105 2.31 -1.95 7.89
CA ALA A 105 3.09 -3.11 7.47
C ALA A 105 4.41 -2.72 6.78
N VAL A 106 4.38 -1.68 5.95
CA VAL A 106 5.57 -1.23 5.21
C VAL A 106 6.58 -0.54 6.13
N ILE A 107 6.09 0.29 7.06
CA ILE A 107 6.91 0.98 8.07
C ILE A 107 7.58 -0.02 9.01
N ASN A 108 6.85 -1.07 9.43
CA ASN A 108 7.37 -2.15 10.25
C ASN A 108 8.31 -3.12 9.51
N ASN A 109 8.55 -2.88 8.22
CA ASN A 109 9.37 -3.74 7.37
C ASN A 109 8.90 -5.22 7.39
N GLU A 110 7.58 -5.41 7.34
CA GLU A 110 6.95 -6.73 7.24
C GLU A 110 7.36 -7.45 5.94
N SER A 111 7.12 -8.77 5.90
CA SER A 111 7.42 -9.57 4.71
C SER A 111 6.54 -9.19 3.51
N ASP A 112 7.02 -9.48 2.30
CA ASP A 112 6.28 -9.25 1.05
C ASP A 112 4.89 -9.90 1.07
N ASP A 113 4.76 -11.10 1.62
CA ASP A 113 3.47 -11.78 1.76
C ASP A 113 2.48 -10.95 2.59
N ILE A 114 2.93 -10.41 3.74
CA ILE A 114 2.10 -9.58 4.62
C ILE A 114 1.76 -8.24 3.93
N ILE A 115 2.73 -7.61 3.27
CA ILE A 115 2.51 -6.34 2.55
C ILE A 115 1.48 -6.53 1.44
N TRP A 116 1.61 -7.58 0.63
CA TRP A 116 0.62 -7.88 -0.41
C TRP A 116 -0.74 -8.21 0.20
N ASP A 117 -0.82 -8.96 1.29
CA ASP A 117 -2.09 -9.22 1.98
C ASP A 117 -2.79 -7.94 2.44
N LYS A 118 -2.05 -6.99 3.01
CA LYS A 118 -2.62 -5.68 3.38
C LYS A 118 -3.03 -4.86 2.17
N ALA A 119 -2.29 -4.93 1.08
CA ALA A 119 -2.67 -4.27 -0.17
C ALA A 119 -3.96 -4.86 -0.74
N TYR A 120 -4.10 -6.20 -0.75
CA TYR A 120 -5.32 -6.88 -1.16
C TYR A 120 -6.53 -6.49 -0.29
N ALA A 121 -6.33 -6.37 1.02
CA ALA A 121 -7.37 -5.88 1.92
C ALA A 121 -7.76 -4.42 1.60
N ALA A 122 -6.80 -3.54 1.33
CA ALA A 122 -7.06 -2.13 1.05
C ALA A 122 -7.85 -1.89 -0.25
N VAL A 123 -7.54 -2.66 -1.31
CA VAL A 123 -8.27 -2.54 -2.60
C VAL A 123 -9.69 -3.08 -2.52
N THR A 124 -9.97 -3.97 -1.57
CA THR A 124 -11.30 -4.52 -1.38
C THR A 124 -12.16 -3.44 -0.73
N GLU A 125 -13.05 -2.83 -1.50
CA GLU A 125 -14.05 -1.91 -0.96
C GLU A 125 -14.86 -2.65 0.11
N PHE A 126 -14.94 -2.08 1.32
CA PHE A 126 -16.00 -2.42 2.24
C PHE A 126 -17.31 -1.96 1.60
N THR A 127 -17.91 -2.83 0.79
CA THR A 127 -19.32 -2.68 0.48
C THR A 127 -20.04 -2.84 1.83
N PRO A 128 -20.83 -1.86 2.28
CA PRO A 128 -21.77 -2.11 3.36
C PRO A 128 -22.60 -3.33 2.95
N PRO A 129 -22.88 -4.28 3.87
CA PRO A 129 -23.78 -5.37 3.53
C PRO A 129 -25.11 -4.77 3.02
N PRO A 130 -25.72 -5.35 1.97
CA PRO A 130 -26.99 -4.89 1.43
C PRO A 130 -28.13 -4.95 2.47
#